data_AF-A0A836TDL9-F1
#
_entry.id   AF-A0A836TDL9-F1
#
_cell.length_a   1.000
_cell.length_b   1.000
_cell.length_c   1.000
_cell.angle_alpha   90.00
_cell.angle_beta   90.00
_cell.angle_gamma   90.00
#
_symmetry.space_group_name_H-M   'P 1'
#
loop_
_entity.id
_entity.type
_entity.pdbx_description
1 polymer ?
#
loop_
_entity_poly.entity_id
_entity_poly.type
_entity_poly.pdbx_seq_one_letter_code
_entity_poly.pdbx_strand_id
1 'polypeptide(L)'
;MSVVPILVWLERRLMGRFQVRLGPNRVGPFGLVQPMADTIKLLFKESIVQSSADKFLFHLAPAIVVFTAIVGFAVIPFGAPFEVFGQSIELWGANVNSGILFVFAISGMGIYGMVLAGLASNNKYSLMGGLRSSAQMISYELTLGLSALSIIVLTGSLNLVDMVKA
;
A
#
# COMPACT_ATOMS: atom_id res chain seq x y z
N MET A 1 -4.12 10.75 -5.39
CA MET A 1 -4.24 9.38 -5.97
C MET A 1 -3.51 9.19 -7.30
N SER A 2 -2.94 10.24 -7.92
CA SER A 2 -2.28 10.15 -9.24
C SER A 2 -0.86 9.57 -9.23
N VAL A 3 -0.24 9.40 -8.06
CA VAL A 3 1.17 9.02 -7.92
C VAL A 3 1.41 7.55 -8.30
N VAL A 4 0.52 6.64 -7.89
CA VAL A 4 0.69 5.19 -8.12
C VAL A 4 0.77 4.84 -9.62
N PRO A 5 -0.13 5.32 -10.50
CA PRO A 5 -0.02 5.06 -11.95
C PRO A 5 1.28 5.59 -12.58
N ILE A 6 1.80 6.72 -12.09
CA ILE A 6 3.06 7.31 -12.56
C ILE A 6 4.25 6.45 -12.14
N LEU A 7 4.25 5.94 -10.90
CA LEU A 7 5.27 5.01 -10.41
C LEU A 7 5.31 3.72 -11.24
N VAL A 8 4.15 3.16 -11.62
CA VAL A 8 4.07 1.98 -12.50
C VAL A 8 4.69 2.26 -13.89
N TRP A 9 4.43 3.44 -14.46
CA TRP A 9 5.06 3.85 -15.71
C TRP A 9 6.59 3.96 -15.57
N LEU A 10 7.05 4.59 -14.48
CA LEU A 10 8.46 4.77 -14.18
C LEU A 10 9.17 3.44 -13.98
N GLU A 11 8.58 2.51 -13.22
CA GLU A 11 9.09 1.16 -13.01
C GLU A 11 9.29 0.43 -14.34
N ARG A 12 8.27 0.42 -15.22
CA ARG A 12 8.36 -0.20 -16.55
C ARG A 12 9.49 0.41 -17.38
N ARG A 13 9.70 1.73 -17.29
CA ARG A 13 10.76 2.42 -18.04
C ARG A 13 12.14 2.11 -17.48
N LEU A 14 12.31 2.08 -16.17
CA LEU A 14 13.56 1.72 -15.50
C LEU A 14 13.93 0.26 -15.74
N MET A 15 12.99 -0.67 -15.58
CA MET A 15 13.20 -2.09 -15.90
C MET A 15 13.62 -2.30 -17.35
N GLY A 16 13.04 -1.54 -18.28
CA GLY A 16 13.47 -1.55 -19.67
C GLY A 16 14.95 -1.16 -19.80
N ARG A 17 15.36 -0.05 -19.18
CA ARG A 17 16.74 0.44 -19.21
C ARG A 17 17.73 -0.55 -18.61
N PHE A 18 17.40 -1.19 -17.48
CA PHE A 18 18.25 -2.23 -16.87
C PHE A 18 18.43 -3.45 -17.78
N GLN A 19 17.41 -3.80 -18.55
CA GLN A 19 17.43 -4.93 -19.48
C GLN A 19 17.90 -4.56 -20.89
N VAL A 20 18.43 -3.35 -21.09
CA VAL A 20 18.86 -2.84 -22.41
C VAL A 20 17.73 -2.91 -23.46
N ARG A 21 16.47 -2.74 -23.02
CA ARG A 21 15.29 -2.63 -23.89
C ARG A 21 14.59 -1.30 -23.72
N LEU A 22 13.90 -0.85 -24.75
CA LEU A 22 13.10 0.36 -24.67
C LEU A 22 11.85 0.12 -23.82
N GLY A 23 11.61 1.00 -22.85
CA GLY A 23 10.38 1.04 -22.08
C GLY A 23 9.15 1.50 -22.90
N PRO A 24 8.03 1.81 -22.22
CA PRO A 24 6.83 2.30 -22.88
C PRO A 24 7.09 3.57 -23.70
N ASN A 25 6.93 3.50 -25.02
CA ASN A 25 7.20 4.61 -25.97
C ASN A 25 6.05 4.87 -26.96
N ARG A 26 4.91 4.17 -26.84
CA ARG A 26 3.88 4.12 -27.90
C ARG A 26 2.60 4.88 -27.55
N VAL A 27 2.09 4.75 -26.32
CA VAL A 27 0.80 5.34 -25.92
C VAL A 27 1.02 6.76 -25.36
N GLY A 28 0.90 7.76 -26.24
CA GLY A 28 1.16 9.17 -25.94
C GLY A 28 2.65 9.56 -25.90
N PRO A 29 2.99 10.84 -25.65
CA PRO A 29 4.38 11.28 -25.55
C PRO A 29 5.08 10.53 -24.42
N PHE A 30 6.22 9.90 -24.73
CA PHE A 30 6.99 9.03 -23.82
C PHE A 30 6.20 7.89 -23.17
N GLY A 31 5.05 7.47 -23.73
CA GLY A 31 4.24 6.41 -23.14
C GLY A 31 3.47 6.80 -21.86
N LEU A 32 3.37 8.09 -21.54
CA LEU A 32 2.76 8.58 -20.29
C LEU A 32 1.26 8.27 -20.18
N VAL A 33 0.58 8.04 -21.31
CA VAL A 33 -0.86 7.74 -21.34
C VAL A 33 -1.12 6.23 -21.12
N GLN A 34 -0.06 5.41 -21.05
CA GLN A 34 -0.19 3.96 -20.82
C GLN A 34 -0.96 3.59 -19.55
N PRO A 35 -0.73 4.22 -18.36
CA PRO A 35 -1.48 3.84 -17.16
C PRO A 35 -2.97 4.14 -17.27
N MET A 36 -3.36 5.22 -17.97
CA MET A 36 -4.77 5.52 -18.22
C MET A 36 -5.42 4.46 -19.11
N ALA A 37 -4.72 4.02 -20.16
CA ALA A 37 -5.20 2.94 -21.02
C ALA A 37 -5.37 1.62 -20.25
N ASP A 38 -4.43 1.30 -19.35
CA ASP A 38 -4.51 0.12 -18.49
C ASP A 38 -5.73 0.22 -17.53
N THR A 39 -6.02 1.40 -16.96
CA THR A 39 -7.21 1.62 -16.13
C THR A 39 -8.51 1.42 -16.92
N ILE A 40 -8.64 2.03 -18.10
CA ILE A 40 -9.82 1.87 -18.96
C ILE A 40 -10.02 0.39 -19.30
N LYS A 41 -8.95 -0.30 -19.69
CA LYS A 41 -8.98 -1.73 -19.97
C LYS A 41 -9.51 -2.54 -18.79
N LEU A 42 -9.08 -2.25 -17.57
CA LEU A 42 -9.53 -2.96 -16.37
C LEU A 42 -10.99 -2.66 -16.02
N LEU A 43 -11.49 -1.44 -16.26
CA LEU A 43 -12.89 -1.08 -16.01
C LEU A 43 -13.87 -1.81 -16.93
N PHE A 44 -13.51 -1.98 -18.21
CA PHE A 44 -14.31 -2.75 -19.17
C PHE A 44 -14.03 -4.25 -19.13
N LYS A 45 -13.04 -4.67 -18.34
CA LYS A 45 -12.74 -6.09 -18.20
C LYS A 45 -13.83 -6.75 -17.38
N GLU A 46 -14.37 -7.84 -17.90
CA GLU A 46 -15.37 -8.64 -17.21
C GLU A 46 -14.91 -9.03 -15.80
N SER A 47 -15.74 -8.72 -14.80
CA SER A 47 -15.54 -9.13 -13.42
C SER A 47 -16.04 -10.56 -13.22
N ILE A 48 -15.14 -11.53 -13.38
CA ILE A 48 -15.45 -12.95 -13.21
C ILE A 48 -15.31 -13.32 -11.73
N VAL A 49 -16.40 -13.82 -11.14
CA VAL A 49 -16.39 -14.43 -9.81
C VAL A 49 -16.70 -15.92 -9.97
N GLN A 50 -15.81 -16.77 -9.48
CA GLN A 50 -15.97 -18.22 -9.54
C GLN A 50 -17.22 -18.65 -8.76
N SER A 51 -17.98 -19.59 -9.31
CA SER A 51 -19.22 -20.10 -8.69
C SER A 51 -18.97 -20.79 -7.34
N SER A 52 -17.81 -21.42 -7.18
CA SER A 52 -17.39 -22.09 -5.95
C SER A 52 -16.75 -21.16 -4.91
N ALA A 53 -16.47 -19.89 -5.26
CA ALA A 53 -15.85 -18.92 -4.36
C ALA A 53 -16.88 -18.30 -3.41
N ASP A 54 -16.42 -17.89 -2.22
CA ASP A 54 -17.24 -17.09 -1.31
C ASP A 54 -17.32 -15.66 -1.87
N LYS A 55 -18.48 -15.29 -2.39
CA LYS A 55 -18.71 -13.97 -3.02
C LYS A 55 -18.45 -12.80 -2.07
N PHE A 56 -18.79 -12.95 -0.79
CA PHE A 56 -18.63 -11.87 0.18
C PHE A 56 -17.14 -11.65 0.48
N LEU A 57 -16.41 -12.71 0.84
CA LEU A 57 -14.97 -12.61 1.13
C LEU A 57 -14.16 -12.25 -0.12
N PHE A 58 -14.57 -12.71 -1.31
CA PHE A 58 -13.86 -12.45 -2.56
C PHE A 58 -13.85 -10.96 -2.94
N HIS A 59 -14.93 -10.23 -2.64
CA HIS A 59 -14.99 -8.78 -2.84
C HIS A 59 -14.43 -7.99 -1.64
N LEU A 60 -14.61 -8.50 -0.42
CA LEU A 60 -14.13 -7.83 0.79
C LEU A 60 -12.60 -7.84 0.89
N ALA A 61 -11.94 -8.93 0.49
CA ALA A 61 -10.50 -9.08 0.66
C ALA A 61 -9.68 -8.00 -0.10
N PRO A 62 -9.94 -7.72 -1.40
CA PRO A 62 -9.29 -6.59 -2.08
C PRO A 62 -9.63 -5.23 -1.45
N ALA A 63 -10.86 -5.05 -0.95
CA ALA A 63 -11.27 -3.79 -0.31
C ALA A 63 -10.49 -3.53 0.99
N ILE A 64 -10.25 -4.56 1.81
CA ILE A 64 -9.44 -4.45 3.02
C ILE A 64 -8.02 -4.00 2.68
N VAL A 65 -7.37 -4.63 1.69
CA VAL A 65 -5.99 -4.31 1.31
C VAL A 65 -5.86 -2.88 0.80
N VAL A 66 -6.80 -2.42 -0.03
CA VAL A 66 -6.80 -1.04 -0.53
C VAL A 66 -7.08 -0.05 0.61
N PHE A 67 -8.03 -0.37 1.49
CA PHE A 67 -8.38 0.46 2.63
C PHE A 67 -7.19 0.65 3.58
N THR A 68 -6.53 -0.44 3.98
CA THR A 68 -5.37 -0.37 4.88
C THR A 68 -4.20 0.38 4.24
N ALA A 69 -3.96 0.18 2.94
CA ALA A 69 -2.95 0.93 2.20
C ALA A 69 -3.22 2.45 2.20
N ILE A 70 -4.46 2.89 2.05
CA ILE A 70 -4.82 4.32 2.06
C ILE A 70 -4.73 4.89 3.48
N VAL A 71 -5.30 4.20 4.46
CA VAL A 71 -5.37 4.66 5.86
C VAL A 71 -3.97 4.73 6.48
N GLY A 72 -3.05 3.84 6.12
CA GLY A 72 -1.68 3.86 6.60
C GLY A 72 -0.93 5.17 6.31
N PHE A 73 -1.26 5.85 5.21
CA PHE A 73 -0.65 7.15 4.87
C PHE A 73 -1.16 8.33 5.71
N ALA A 74 -2.28 8.18 6.44
CA ALA A 74 -2.91 9.29 7.16
C ALA A 74 -2.03 9.85 8.29
N VAL A 75 -1.19 9.01 8.90
CA VAL A 75 -0.39 9.36 10.09
C VAL A 75 1.05 9.76 9.74
N ILE A 76 1.43 9.67 8.46
CA ILE A 76 2.79 10.01 8.03
C ILE A 76 2.93 11.54 7.95
N PRO A 77 3.86 12.15 8.72
CA PRO A 77 4.12 13.58 8.60
C PRO A 77 4.98 13.87 7.36
N PHE A 78 4.48 14.71 6.45
CA PHE A 78 5.21 15.10 5.23
C PHE A 78 6.12 16.32 5.41
N GLY A 79 5.97 17.08 6.50
CA GLY A 79 6.83 18.24 6.77
C GLY A 79 6.35 19.09 7.95
N ALA A 80 7.08 20.18 8.20
CA ALA A 80 6.68 21.19 9.18
C ALA A 80 5.38 21.88 8.74
N PRO A 81 4.50 22.26 9.69
CA PRO A 81 3.28 23.00 9.36
C PRO A 81 3.65 24.29 8.61
N PHE A 82 2.90 24.57 7.55
CA PHE A 82 3.10 25.77 6.73
C PHE A 82 1.95 26.73 6.99
N GLU A 83 2.29 27.98 7.28
CA GLU A 83 1.29 29.03 7.45
C GLU A 83 0.93 29.61 6.08
N VAL A 84 -0.34 29.49 5.70
CA VAL A 84 -0.88 30.19 4.52
C VAL A 84 -2.12 30.95 4.95
N PHE A 85 -2.16 32.25 4.64
CA PHE A 85 -3.29 33.13 4.96
C PHE A 85 -3.70 33.10 6.46
N GLY A 86 -2.74 32.98 7.38
CA GLY A 86 -3.01 32.96 8.82
C GLY A 86 -3.60 31.65 9.36
N GLN A 87 -3.66 30.59 8.55
CA GLN A 87 -3.99 29.23 8.99
C GLN A 87 -2.75 28.35 8.91
N SER A 88 -2.40 27.70 10.03
CA SER A 88 -1.35 26.68 10.07
C SER A 88 -1.90 25.39 9.48
N ILE A 89 -1.50 25.05 8.25
CA ILE A 89 -1.86 23.78 7.63
C ILE A 89 -0.81 22.77 8.05
N GLU A 90 -1.24 21.80 8.84
CA GLU A 90 -0.42 20.66 9.23
C GLU A 90 -0.26 19.70 8.05
N LEU A 91 0.97 19.27 7.77
CA LEU A 91 1.29 18.35 6.67
C LEU A 91 1.13 16.87 7.07
N TRP A 92 0.12 16.57 7.88
CA TRP A 92 -0.29 15.22 8.25
C TRP A 92 -1.81 15.11 8.23
N GLY A 93 -2.35 13.92 7.93
CA GLY A 93 -3.79 13.69 7.86
C GLY A 93 -4.45 13.55 9.23
N ALA A 94 -3.80 12.85 10.15
CA ALA A 94 -4.26 12.69 11.54
C ALA A 94 -3.07 12.57 12.49
N ASN A 95 -3.07 13.37 13.55
CA ASN A 95 -2.12 13.23 14.65
C ASN A 95 -2.71 12.30 15.70
N VAL A 96 -2.14 11.10 15.82
CA VAL A 96 -2.55 10.09 16.80
C VAL A 96 -1.45 9.94 17.84
N ASN A 97 -1.81 10.03 19.12
CA ASN A 97 -0.86 9.89 20.24
C ASN A 97 0.00 8.62 20.14
N SER A 98 -0.58 7.53 19.63
CA SER A 98 0.09 6.24 19.40
C SER A 98 0.31 5.97 17.90
N GLY A 99 0.97 6.90 17.20
CA GLY A 99 1.12 6.88 15.75
C GLY A 99 1.82 5.62 15.22
N ILE A 100 2.93 5.20 15.84
CA ILE A 100 3.66 4.00 15.39
C ILE A 100 2.85 2.71 15.58
N LEU A 101 2.10 2.60 16.68
CA LEU A 101 1.24 1.43 16.96
C LEU A 101 0.07 1.36 15.98
N PHE A 102 -0.46 2.52 15.56
CA PHE A 102 -1.47 2.59 14.51
C PHE A 102 -0.95 2.04 13.18
N VAL A 103 0.29 2.40 12.79
CA VAL A 103 0.91 1.88 11.56
C VAL A 103 1.04 0.35 11.61
N PHE A 104 1.46 -0.22 12.74
CA PHE A 104 1.51 -1.67 12.91
C PHE A 104 0.13 -2.33 12.87
N ALA A 105 -0.89 -1.73 13.50
CA ALA A 105 -2.24 -2.26 13.47
C ALA A 105 -2.80 -2.32 12.03
N ILE A 106 -2.61 -1.25 11.25
CA ILE A 106 -3.07 -1.16 9.86
C ILE A 106 -2.28 -2.10 8.94
N SER A 107 -0.96 -2.20 9.13
CA SER A 107 -0.10 -3.16 8.43
C SER A 107 -0.58 -4.59 8.64
N GLY A 108 -0.83 -4.98 9.89
CA GLY A 108 -1.32 -6.33 10.23
C GLY A 108 -2.68 -6.62 9.61
N MET A 109 -3.61 -5.64 9.63
CA MET A 109 -4.91 -5.76 8.94
C MET A 109 -4.76 -5.99 7.42
N GLY A 110 -3.74 -5.38 6.79
CA GLY A 110 -3.46 -5.60 5.36
C GLY A 110 -3.07 -7.05 5.05
N ILE A 111 -2.31 -7.69 5.94
CA ILE A 111 -1.90 -9.10 5.78
C ILE A 111 -3.10 -10.03 5.88
N TYR A 112 -4.06 -9.76 6.77
CA TYR A 112 -5.32 -10.52 6.83
C TYR A 112 -6.09 -10.47 5.51
N GLY A 113 -6.11 -9.32 4.82
CA GLY A 113 -6.72 -9.20 3.49
C GLY A 113 -6.12 -10.16 2.47
N MET A 114 -4.81 -10.38 2.51
CA MET A 114 -4.10 -11.31 1.61
C MET A 114 -4.45 -12.78 1.91
N VAL A 115 -4.54 -13.17 3.18
CA VAL A 115 -4.98 -14.52 3.58
C VAL A 115 -6.42 -14.77 3.12
N LEU A 116 -7.31 -13.80 3.37
CA LEU A 116 -8.73 -13.89 3.02
C LEU A 116 -8.92 -14.01 1.51
N ALA A 117 -8.14 -13.30 0.69
CA ALA A 117 -8.20 -13.43 -0.77
C ALA A 117 -7.85 -14.86 -1.24
N GLY A 118 -6.83 -15.48 -0.63
CA GLY A 118 -6.44 -16.87 -0.90
C GLY A 118 -7.52 -17.88 -0.50
N LEU A 119 -8.14 -17.68 0.66
CA LEU A 119 -9.20 -18.54 1.18
C LEU A 119 -10.52 -18.39 0.40
N ALA A 120 -10.93 -17.16 0.09
CA ALA A 120 -12.18 -16.83 -0.60
C ALA A 120 -12.27 -17.48 -1.99
N SER A 121 -11.12 -17.64 -2.65
CA SER A 121 -11.03 -18.19 -4.01
C SER A 121 -11.39 -19.67 -4.11
N ASN A 122 -11.56 -20.38 -2.99
CA ASN A 122 -11.89 -21.82 -2.90
C ASN A 122 -11.09 -22.71 -3.88
N ASN A 123 -9.80 -22.40 -4.03
CA ASN A 123 -8.87 -23.13 -4.87
C ASN A 123 -7.58 -23.41 -4.07
N LYS A 124 -7.20 -24.69 -3.98
CA LYS A 124 -5.99 -25.14 -3.26
C LYS A 124 -4.72 -24.46 -3.78
N TYR A 125 -4.64 -24.15 -5.08
CA TYR A 125 -3.48 -23.45 -5.65
C TYR A 125 -3.36 -22.02 -5.12
N SER A 126 -4.44 -21.24 -5.17
CA SER A 126 -4.48 -19.88 -4.63
C SER A 126 -4.28 -19.86 -3.12
N LEU A 127 -4.83 -20.84 -2.40
CA LEU A 127 -4.67 -20.97 -0.96
C LEU A 127 -3.20 -21.21 -0.56
N MET A 128 -2.49 -22.12 -1.25
CA MET A 128 -1.06 -22.33 -1.00
C MET A 128 -0.25 -21.07 -1.26
N GLY A 129 -0.56 -20.31 -2.33
CA GLY A 129 0.06 -19.02 -2.62
C GLY A 129 -0.18 -18.00 -1.49
N GLY A 130 -1.43 -17.87 -1.05
CA GLY A 130 -1.83 -16.96 0.03
C GLY A 130 -1.17 -17.32 1.37
N LEU A 131 -1.07 -18.60 1.72
CA LEU A 131 -0.39 -19.04 2.95
C LEU A 131 1.10 -18.71 2.92
N ARG A 132 1.77 -18.89 1.78
CA ARG A 132 3.20 -18.55 1.62
C ARG A 132 3.46 -17.06 1.75
N SER A 133 2.67 -16.22 1.07
CA SER A 133 2.81 -14.77 1.17
C SER A 133 2.54 -14.28 2.59
N SER A 134 1.56 -14.86 3.27
CA SER A 134 1.20 -14.45 4.62
C SER A 134 2.25 -14.86 5.64
N ALA A 135 2.79 -16.08 5.55
CA ALA A 135 3.90 -16.51 6.40
C ALA A 135 5.13 -15.60 6.26
N GLN A 136 5.45 -15.21 5.02
CA GLN A 136 6.53 -14.27 4.75
C GLN A 136 6.25 -12.88 5.36
N MET A 137 5.08 -12.30 5.09
CA MET A 137 4.77 -10.94 5.56
C MET A 137 4.71 -10.85 7.09
N ILE A 138 4.11 -11.82 7.78
CA ILE A 138 4.05 -11.85 9.25
C ILE A 138 5.46 -11.90 9.86
N SER A 139 6.36 -12.68 9.24
CA SER A 139 7.75 -12.81 9.72
C SER A 139 8.53 -11.50 9.58
N TYR A 140 8.33 -10.75 8.49
CA TYR A 140 8.93 -9.43 8.31
C TYR A 140 8.28 -8.36 9.17
N GLU A 141 6.98 -8.47 9.47
CA GLU A 141 6.28 -7.53 10.34
C GLU A 141 6.80 -7.59 11.78
N LEU A 142 7.04 -8.78 12.31
CA LEU A 142 7.66 -8.93 13.63
C LEU A 142 9.07 -8.32 13.66
N THR A 143 9.85 -8.53 12.59
CA THR A 143 11.20 -7.97 12.47
C THR A 143 11.16 -6.44 12.39
N LEU A 144 10.20 -5.87 11.66
CA LEU A 144 9.95 -4.43 11.62
C LEU A 144 9.58 -3.89 13.01
N GLY A 145 8.73 -4.60 13.76
CA GLY A 145 8.38 -4.28 15.14
C GLY A 145 9.61 -4.17 16.05
N LEU A 146 10.50 -5.16 16.00
CA LEU A 146 11.75 -5.16 16.76
C LEU A 146 12.68 -4.01 16.35
N SER A 147 12.77 -3.71 15.04
CA SER A 147 13.59 -2.59 14.56
C SER A 147 13.04 -1.23 15.01
N ALA A 148 11.72 -1.04 14.99
CA ALA A 148 11.06 0.19 15.41
C ALA A 148 11.22 0.46 16.92
N LEU A 149 11.33 -0.58 17.73
CA LEU A 149 11.55 -0.45 19.17
C LEU A 149 12.81 0.38 19.49
N SER A 150 13.87 0.23 18.71
CA SER A 150 15.10 1.01 18.90
C SER A 150 14.86 2.52 18.76
N ILE A 151 14.04 2.93 17.79
CA ILE A 151 13.68 4.33 17.55
C ILE A 151 12.77 4.86 18.66
N ILE A 152 11.82 4.04 19.13
CA ILE A 152 10.92 4.40 20.24
C ILE A 152 11.73 4.68 21.52
N VAL A 153 12.73 3.86 21.82
CA VAL A 153 13.58 4.05 23.01
C VAL A 153 14.44 5.32 22.89
N LEU A 154 14.95 5.63 21.70
CA LEU A 154 15.76 6.84 21.46
C LEU A 154 14.93 8.13 21.55
N THR A 155 13.73 8.13 20.98
CA THR A 155 12.86 9.31 20.91
C THR A 155 11.98 9.51 22.14
N GLY A 156 11.70 8.45 22.90
CA GLY A 156 10.86 8.50 24.09
C GLY A 156 9.38 8.83 23.83
N SER A 157 8.95 8.85 22.57
CA SER A 157 7.57 9.13 22.17
C SER A 157 7.02 8.01 21.28
N LEU A 158 5.69 7.86 21.25
CA LEU A 158 4.97 6.99 20.32
C LEU A 158 4.34 7.78 19.16
N ASN A 159 4.40 9.11 19.23
CA ASN A 159 3.88 10.00 18.21
C ASN A 159 4.92 10.19 17.10
N LEU A 160 4.50 9.96 15.85
CA LEU A 160 5.36 10.11 14.67
C LEU A 160 5.85 11.55 14.48
N VAL A 161 5.08 12.56 14.89
CA VAL A 161 5.49 13.97 14.79
C VAL A 161 6.60 14.29 15.78
N ASP A 162 6.48 13.80 17.01
CA ASP A 162 7.50 14.00 18.05
C ASP A 162 8.78 13.24 17.72
N MET A 163 8.66 12.03 17.17
CA MET A 163 9.80 11.24 16.69
C MET A 163 10.61 11.97 15.60
N VAL A 164 9.98 12.77 14.75
CA VAL A 164 10.67 13.55 13.70
C VAL A 164 11.36 14.80 14.27
N LYS A 165 10.87 15.32 15.40
CA LYS A 165 11.41 16.53 16.05
C LYS A 165 12.53 16.24 17.05
N ALA A 166 12.56 15.02 17.62
CA ALA A 166 13.56 14.55 18.56
C ALA A 166 14.92 14.29 17.89
#